data_AF-A0AAV8QEQ4-F1
#
_entry.id   AF-A0AAV8QEQ4-F1
#
_cell.length_a   1.000
_cell.length_b   1.000
_cell.length_c   1.000
_cell.angle_alpha   90.00
_cell.angle_beta   90.00
_cell.angle_gamma   90.00
#
_symmetry.space_group_name_H-M   'P 1'
#
loop_
_entity.id
_entity.type
_entity.pdbx_description
1 polymer ?
#
loop_
_entity_poly.entity_id
_entity_poly.type
_entity_poly.pdbx_seq_one_letter_code
_entity_poly.pdbx_strand_id
1 'polypeptide(L)' 'MNTEPSHGSVHFRPPAKILWRTICGKRGAAALARLKAYKGMPPPYDEMKRMVIPDPSIGLEASTRP' A
#
# COMPACT_ATOMS: atom_id res chain seq x y z
N MET A 1 -24.52 -16.70 -2.79
CA MET A 1 -23.10 -16.75 -2.40
C MET A 1 -22.93 -17.82 -1.33
N ASN A 2 -23.22 -19.09 -1.64
CA ASN A 2 -23.23 -20.21 -0.67
C ASN A 2 -22.79 -21.56 -1.28
N THR A 3 -22.41 -21.60 -2.56
CA THR A 3 -22.09 -22.84 -3.27
C THR A 3 -20.59 -23.12 -3.37
N GLU A 4 -19.75 -22.07 -3.38
CA GLU A 4 -18.30 -22.22 -3.40
C GLU A 4 -17.59 -21.09 -2.61
N PRO A 5 -16.86 -21.41 -1.53
CA PRO A 5 -16.10 -20.42 -0.76
C PRO A 5 -14.89 -19.86 -1.53
N SER A 6 -14.46 -20.52 -2.60
CA SER A 6 -13.38 -20.12 -3.52
C SER A 6 -13.73 -18.90 -4.39
N HIS A 7 -15.00 -18.71 -4.74
CA HIS A 7 -15.49 -17.57 -5.53
C HIS A 7 -16.01 -16.41 -4.65
N GLY A 8 -15.78 -16.47 -3.34
CA GLY A 8 -16.23 -15.49 -2.36
C GLY A 8 -15.23 -14.36 -2.06
N SER A 9 -15.51 -13.59 -1.02
CA SER A 9 -14.60 -12.55 -0.53
C SER A 9 -13.25 -13.14 -0.11
N VAL A 10 -12.17 -12.74 -0.80
CA VAL A 10 -10.82 -13.20 -0.46
C VAL A 10 -10.29 -12.46 0.77
N HIS A 11 -10.10 -13.18 1.88
CA HIS A 11 -9.52 -12.63 3.10
C HIS A 11 -7.99 -12.58 3.02
N PHE A 12 -7.45 -11.48 2.49
CA PHE A 12 -6.02 -11.26 2.47
C PHE A 12 -5.47 -11.00 3.88
N ARG A 13 -4.62 -11.90 4.37
CA ARG A 13 -3.88 -11.76 5.63
C ARG A 13 -2.65 -10.83 5.55
N PRO A 14 -1.86 -10.77 4.45
CA PRO A 14 -0.63 -9.99 4.46
C PRO A 14 -0.91 -8.49 4.29
N PRO A 15 -0.18 -7.61 5.00
CA PRO A 15 -0.44 -6.18 5.04
C PRO A 15 -0.33 -5.51 3.66
N ALA A 16 0.59 -5.96 2.81
CA ALA A 16 0.75 -5.45 1.45
C ALA A 16 -0.51 -5.67 0.58
N LYS A 17 -1.19 -6.82 0.73
CA LYS A 17 -2.42 -7.12 -0.01
C LYS A 17 -3.65 -6.42 0.57
N ILE A 18 -3.66 -6.14 1.88
CA ILE A 18 -4.68 -5.31 2.52
C ILE A 18 -4.62 -3.89 1.95
N LEU A 19 -3.42 -3.30 1.90
CA LEU A 19 -3.18 -1.98 1.31
C LEU A 19 -3.62 -1.93 -0.17
N TRP A 20 -3.24 -2.95 -0.96
CA TRP A 20 -3.64 -3.06 -2.36
C TRP A 20 -5.16 -3.08 -2.53
N ARG A 21 -5.89 -3.85 -1.71
CA ARG A 21 -7.36 -3.93 -1.76
C ARG A 21 -8.02 -2.58 -1.44
N THR A 22 -7.52 -1.83 -0.44
CA THR A 22 -8.05 -0.51 -0.08
C THR A 22 -7.85 0.52 -1.19
N ILE A 23 -6.70 0.50 -1.87
CA ILE A 23 -6.38 1.44 -2.95
C ILE A 23 -7.08 1.06 -4.26
N CYS A 24 -7.19 -0.24 -4.56
CA CYS A 24 -7.88 -0.78 -5.73
C CYS A 24 -9.38 -0.49 -5.73
N GLY A 25 -10.03 -0.46 -4.56
CA GLY A 25 -11.46 -0.18 -4.46
C GLY A 25 -11.90 1.22 -4.92
N LYS A 26 -10.96 2.17 -5.10
CA LYS A 26 -11.24 3.56 -5.51
C LYS A 26 -10.52 4.01 -6.78
N ARG A 27 -9.70 3.16 -7.41
CA ARG A 27 -8.82 3.55 -8.53
C ARG A 27 -8.94 2.58 -9.71
N GLY A 28 -8.85 3.12 -10.93
CA GLY A 28 -8.89 2.34 -12.17
C GLY A 28 -7.64 1.47 -12.41
N ALA A 29 -7.76 0.49 -13.31
CA ALA A 29 -6.71 -0.51 -13.60
C ALA A 29 -5.34 0.12 -13.98
N ALA A 30 -5.34 1.26 -14.68
CA ALA A 30 -4.12 1.98 -15.04
C ALA A 30 -3.33 2.52 -13.84
N ALA A 31 -4.01 2.89 -12.75
CA ALA A 31 -3.37 3.35 -11.52
C ALA A 31 -2.80 2.19 -10.70
N LEU A 32 -3.36 0.98 -10.85
CA LEU A 32 -2.89 -0.22 -10.17
C LEU A 32 -1.59 -0.76 -10.76
N ALA A 33 -1.41 -0.65 -12.07
CA ALA A 33 -0.17 -1.06 -12.73
C ALA A 33 1.08 -0.30 -12.21
N ARG A 34 0.88 0.90 -11.66
CA ARG A 34 1.97 1.74 -11.11
C ARG A 34 2.27 1.46 -9.64
N LEU A 35 1.36 0.80 -8.93
CA LEU A 35 1.46 0.56 -7.49
C LEU A 35 2.12 -0.78 -7.20
N LYS A 36 3.30 -0.76 -6.58
CA LYS A 36 3.95 -1.96 -6.03
C LYS A 36 3.97 -1.85 -4.49
N ALA A 37 3.40 -2.85 -3.82
CA ALA A 37 3.34 -2.92 -2.36
C ALA A 37 4.08 -4.17 -1.86
N TYR A 38 5.03 -3.98 -0.94
CA TYR A 38 5.85 -5.04 -0.36
C TYR A 38 5.68 -5.05 1.16
N LYS A 39 5.86 -6.22 1.79
CA LYS A 39 5.97 -6.34 3.26
C LYS A 39 7.46 -6.35 3.61
N GLY A 40 7.91 -5.36 4.36
CA GLY A 40 9.34 -5.12 4.57
C GLY A 40 9.99 -4.48 3.34
N MET A 41 11.31 -4.57 3.25
CA MET A 41 12.08 -3.96 2.18
C MET A 41 12.80 -5.02 1.34
N PRO A 42 12.42 -5.21 0.08
CA PRO A 42 13.18 -6.07 -0.83
C PRO A 42 14.41 -5.33 -1.40
N PRO A 43 15.56 -6.00 -1.55
CA PRO A 43 16.72 -5.48 -2.31
C PRO A 43 16.30 -5.42 -3.79
N PRO A 44 16.06 -4.23 -4.38
CA PRO A 44 16.98 -3.10 -4.56
C PRO A 44 16.41 -1.75 -4.09
N TYR A 45 15.31 -1.78 -3.33
CA TYR A 45 14.77 -0.58 -2.71
C TYR A 45 15.61 -0.18 -1.49
N ASP A 46 16.30 -1.16 -0.88
CA ASP A 46 17.52 -1.06 -0.07
C ASP A 46 18.06 0.36 0.20
N GLU A 47 18.66 0.83 -0.89
CA GLU A 47 19.54 1.98 -1.00
C GLU A 47 18.81 3.25 -1.45
N MET A 48 17.53 3.14 -1.83
CA MET A 48 16.73 4.27 -2.27
C MET A 48 16.22 5.08 -1.07
N LYS A 49 16.35 6.41 -1.14
CA LYS A 49 15.84 7.32 -0.11
C LYS A 49 14.33 7.17 0.05
N ARG A 50 13.92 6.73 1.24
CA ARG A 50 12.51 6.57 1.60
C ARG A 50 11.86 7.95 1.75
N MET A 51 10.79 8.20 0.99
CA MET A 51 9.98 9.41 1.13
C MET A 51 8.75 9.09 1.99
N VAL A 52 8.59 9.82 3.09
CA VAL A 52 7.36 9.82 3.88
C VAL A 52 6.44 10.89 3.29
N ILE A 53 5.19 10.56 3.04
CA ILE A 53 4.18 11.56 2.69
C ILE A 53 3.71 12.17 4.02
N PRO A 54 4.01 13.45 4.32
CA PRO A 54 3.47 14.08 5.50
C PRO A 54 1.95 14.30 5.31
N ASP A 55 1.14 13.69 6.16
CA ASP A 55 -0.29 13.99 6.27
C ASP A 55 -0.49 15.34 6.97
N PRO A 56 -1.49 16.15 6.59
CA PRO A 56 -1.74 17.46 7.21
C PRO A 56 -2.26 17.39 8.67
N SER A 57 -2.64 16.20 9.17
CA SER A 57 -3.28 16.03 10.48
C SER A 57 -2.43 15.32 11.52
N ILE A 58 -1.17 14.98 11.21
CA ILE A 58 -0.22 14.47 12.21
C ILE A 58 1.02 15.36 12.18
N GLY A 59 1.12 16.22 13.18
CA GLY A 59 2.32 16.95 13.60
C GLY A 59 3.26 17.45 12.50
N LEU A 60 3.07 18.69 12.08
CA LEU A 60 4.05 19.51 11.36
C LEU A 60 5.29 19.76 12.24
N GLU A 61 6.12 18.76 12.50
CA GLU A 61 7.47 18.94 13.04
C GLU A 61 8.36 17.79 12.57
N ALA A 62 8.89 17.93 11.36
CA ALA A 62 10.13 17.24 11.01
C ALA A 62 10.88 18.04 9.94
N SER A 63 11.75 18.91 10.44
CA SER A 63 13.08 19.15 9.87
C SER A 63 13.16 19.83 8.50
N THR A 64 12.75 21.11 8.45
CA THR A 64 13.54 22.12 7.72
C THR A 64 14.44 22.82 8.74
N ARG A 65 15.56 22.19 9.10
CA ARG A 65 16.77 22.82 9.64
C ARG A 65 17.97 21.99 9.17
N PRO A 66 19.10 22.66 8.87
CA PRO A 66 19.77 22.72 7.56
C PRO A 66 20.33 21.40 7.04
#